data_AF-A0AAF0B4M1-F1
#
_entry.id   AF-A0AAF0B4M1-F1
#
_cell.length_a   1.000
_cell.length_b   1.000
_cell.length_c   1.000
_cell.angle_alpha   90.00
_cell.angle_beta   90.00
_cell.angle_gamma   90.00
#
_symmetry.space_group_name_H-M   'P 1'
#
loop_
_entity.id
_entity.type
_entity.pdbx_description
1 polymer ?
#
loop_
_entity_poly.entity_id
_entity_poly.type
_entity_poly.pdbx_seq_one_letter_code
_entity_poly.pdbx_strand_id
1 'polypeptide(L)'
;MECSRSPDASICSKEFLLFRECNRPDGPHILIDDNKYLISKKHLDKYNVNNATIGPIEAPERNNSNTATFLGKMKETLHLKNFKENFIAYKW
;
A
#
# COMPACT_ATOMS: atom_id res chain seq x y z
N MET A 1 -1.87 -9.93 -25.54
CA MET A 1 -0.67 -10.18 -24.71
C MET A 1 0.48 -9.34 -25.23
N GLU A 2 0.34 -8.02 -25.15
CA GLU A 2 1.34 -7.08 -25.68
C GLU A 2 2.34 -6.69 -24.60
N CYS A 3 1.86 -6.40 -23.39
CA CYS A 3 2.74 -6.03 -22.28
C CYS A 3 3.78 -7.12 -21.96
N SER A 4 3.41 -8.40 -21.92
CA SER A 4 4.38 -9.47 -21.66
C SER A 4 5.45 -9.62 -22.76
N ARG A 5 5.23 -9.07 -23.96
CA ARG A 5 6.21 -9.04 -25.05
C ARG A 5 7.13 -7.82 -24.98
N SER A 6 6.63 -6.70 -24.45
CA SER A 6 7.38 -5.47 -24.21
C SER A 6 6.92 -4.85 -22.89
N PRO A 7 7.52 -5.27 -21.76
CA PRO A 7 7.04 -4.89 -20.43
C PRO A 7 7.37 -3.44 -20.12
N ASP A 8 6.47 -2.79 -19.38
CA ASP A 8 6.72 -1.50 -18.77
C ASP A 8 7.60 -1.64 -17.51
N ALA A 9 7.89 -0.51 -16.84
CA ALA A 9 8.67 -0.50 -15.60
C ALA A 9 7.97 -1.26 -14.44
N SER A 10 6.65 -1.47 -14.54
CA SER A 10 5.86 -2.21 -13.56
C SER A 10 5.80 -3.72 -13.85
N ILE A 11 6.47 -4.18 -14.92
CA ILE A 11 6.49 -5.58 -15.38
C ILE A 11 5.05 -6.12 -15.54
N CYS A 12 4.18 -5.30 -16.12
CA CYS A 12 2.78 -5.66 -16.41
C CYS A 12 1.94 -6.02 -15.19
N SER A 13 2.33 -5.57 -14.00
CA SER A 13 1.68 -5.95 -12.74
C SER A 13 0.18 -5.65 -12.72
N LYS A 14 -0.23 -4.51 -13.31
CA LYS A 14 -1.63 -4.09 -13.41
C LYS A 14 -2.41 -5.01 -14.36
N GLU A 15 -1.85 -5.33 -15.52
CA GLU A 15 -2.44 -6.23 -16.51
C GLU A 15 -2.64 -7.63 -15.92
N PHE A 16 -1.67 -8.13 -15.16
CA PHE A 16 -1.79 -9.42 -14.47
C PHE A 16 -2.92 -9.41 -13.44
N LEU A 17 -3.01 -8.36 -12.63
CA LEU A 17 -4.11 -8.23 -11.66
C LEU A 17 -5.47 -8.15 -12.35
N LEU A 18 -5.60 -7.28 -13.35
CA LEU A 18 -6.85 -7.09 -14.09
C LEU A 18 -7.28 -8.37 -14.81
N PHE A 19 -6.35 -9.09 -15.43
CA PHE A 19 -6.62 -10.39 -16.05
C PHE A 19 -7.12 -11.41 -15.02
N ARG A 20 -6.45 -11.50 -13.88
CA ARG A 20 -6.82 -12.42 -12.78
C ARG A 20 -8.18 -12.09 -12.18
N GLU A 21 -8.49 -10.81 -11.97
CA GLU A 21 -9.77 -10.38 -11.39
C GLU A 21 -10.93 -10.48 -12.40
N CYS A 22 -10.67 -10.24 -13.69
CA CYS A 22 -11.66 -10.42 -14.76
C CYS A 22 -12.08 -11.89 -14.92
N ASN A 23 -11.16 -12.84 -14.72
CA ASN A 23 -11.43 -14.27 -14.86
C ASN A 23 -12.16 -14.89 -13.64
N ARG A 24 -12.53 -14.10 -12.63
CA ARG A 24 -13.31 -14.61 -11.49
C ARG A 24 -14.78 -14.88 -11.89
N PRO A 25 -15.34 -16.06 -11.59
CA PRO A 25 -16.73 -16.39 -11.94
C PRO A 25 -17.78 -15.45 -11.32
N ASP A 26 -17.54 -14.96 -10.10
CA ASP A 26 -18.41 -14.04 -9.38
C ASP A 26 -18.09 -12.55 -9.63
N GLY A 27 -17.18 -12.28 -10.57
CA GLY A 27 -16.73 -10.94 -10.94
C GLY A 27 -15.50 -10.46 -10.16
N PRO A 28 -14.95 -9.30 -10.53
CA PRO A 28 -13.74 -8.77 -9.92
C PRO A 28 -13.99 -8.33 -8.47
N HIS A 29 -13.13 -8.81 -7.57
CA HIS A 29 -13.10 -8.37 -6.18
C HIS A 29 -12.28 -7.10 -6.03
N ILE A 30 -11.15 -7.02 -6.73
CA ILE A 30 -10.24 -5.87 -6.69
C ILE A 30 -10.39 -5.07 -7.97
N LEU A 31 -10.54 -3.75 -7.82
CA LEU A 31 -10.70 -2.77 -8.88
C LEU A 31 -9.57 -1.74 -8.79
N ILE A 32 -9.24 -1.13 -9.93
CA ILE A 32 -8.34 0.02 -10.00
C ILE A 32 -9.19 1.22 -10.40
N ASP A 33 -9.21 2.25 -9.55
CA ASP A 33 -9.92 3.51 -9.79
C ASP A 33 -9.15 4.66 -9.14
N ASP A 34 -9.10 5.82 -9.79
CA ASP A 34 -8.41 7.02 -9.29
C ASP A 34 -7.01 6.74 -8.70
N ASN A 35 -6.19 5.97 -9.43
CA ASN A 35 -4.85 5.52 -8.99
C ASN A 35 -4.82 4.78 -7.64
N LYS A 36 -5.90 4.11 -7.26
CA LYS A 36 -6.01 3.32 -6.03
C LYS A 36 -6.57 1.93 -6.31
N TYR A 37 -6.19 0.99 -5.46
CA TYR A 37 -6.85 -0.30 -5.37
C TYR A 37 -8.10 -0.18 -4.48
N LEU A 38 -9.23 -0.64 -5.01
CA LEU A 38 -10.51 -0.70 -4.33
C LEU A 38 -10.99 -2.16 -4.24
N ILE A 39 -11.70 -2.49 -3.18
CA ILE A 39 -12.48 -3.72 -3.06
C ILE A 39 -13.90 -3.42 -3.52
N SER A 40 -14.43 -4.25 -4.42
CA SER A 40 -15.82 -4.20 -4.84
C SER A 40 -16.74 -4.33 -3.62
N LYS A 41 -17.72 -3.41 -3.50
CA LYS A 41 -18.65 -3.37 -2.36
C LYS A 41 -19.38 -4.69 -2.13
N LYS A 42 -19.58 -5.49 -3.18
CA LYS A 42 -20.23 -6.81 -3.13
C LYS A 42 -19.40 -7.89 -2.43
N HIS A 43 -18.10 -7.65 -2.23
CA HIS A 43 -17.16 -8.63 -1.71
C HIS A 43 -16.40 -8.11 -0.48
N LEU A 44 -16.79 -6.95 0.06
CA LEU A 44 -16.17 -6.33 1.23
C LEU A 44 -16.16 -7.24 2.46
N ASP A 45 -17.25 -7.98 2.65
CA ASP A 45 -17.44 -8.97 3.71
C ASP A 45 -16.40 -10.10 3.69
N LYS A 46 -15.78 -10.36 2.53
CA LYS A 46 -14.73 -11.37 2.38
C LYS A 46 -13.36 -10.88 2.87
N TYR A 47 -13.20 -9.59 3.20
CA TYR A 47 -11.93 -8.97 3.58
C TYR A 47 -12.02 -8.26 4.94
N ASN A 48 -10.97 -8.39 5.74
CA ASN A 48 -10.88 -7.68 7.02
C ASN A 48 -10.42 -6.22 6.81
N VAL A 49 -11.31 -5.38 6.30
CA VAL A 49 -11.04 -3.97 5.99
C VAL A 49 -12.12 -3.06 6.56
N ASN A 50 -11.72 -1.86 6.97
CA ASN A 50 -12.66 -0.83 7.46
C ASN A 50 -13.31 -0.04 6.31
N ASN A 51 -12.71 -0.06 5.11
CA ASN A 51 -13.17 0.65 3.93
C ASN A 51 -12.81 -0.13 2.66
N ALA A 52 -13.53 0.15 1.56
CA ALA A 52 -13.25 -0.41 0.23
C ALA A 52 -11.90 0.04 -0.34
N THR A 53 -11.40 1.22 0.02
CA THR A 53 -10.11 1.68 -0.46
C THR A 53 -8.97 0.98 0.27
N ILE A 54 -8.17 0.21 -0.48
CA ILE A 54 -6.98 -0.48 0.03
C ILE A 54 -5.81 0.49 0.14
N GLY A 55 -5.53 1.23 -0.94
CA GLY A 55 -4.38 2.13 -1.02
C GLY A 55 -4.01 2.54 -2.45
N PRO A 56 -2.99 3.38 -2.62
CA PRO A 56 -2.51 3.80 -3.95
C PRO A 56 -1.93 2.63 -4.76
N ILE A 57 -2.01 2.72 -6.09
CA ILE A 57 -1.42 1.71 -6.99
C ILE A 57 0.10 1.87 -7.16
N GLU A 58 0.62 3.07 -6.91
CA GLU A 58 2.04 3.38 -6.97
C GLU A 58 2.62 3.51 -5.57
N ALA A 59 3.89 3.12 -5.42
CA ALA A 59 4.63 3.34 -4.19
C ALA A 59 4.86 4.85 -3.95
N PRO A 60 4.89 5.31 -2.68
CA PRO A 60 5.20 6.69 -2.39
C PRO A 60 6.64 7.03 -2.77
N GLU A 61 6.85 8.24 -3.26
CA GLU A 61 8.19 8.75 -3.52
C GLU A 61 8.99 8.94 -2.22
N ARG A 62 10.32 8.83 -2.33
CA ARG A 62 11.22 9.13 -1.22
C ARG A 62 11.11 10.61 -0.85
N ASN A 63 10.61 10.88 0.34
CA ASN A 63 10.50 12.24 0.87
C ASN A 63 10.89 12.27 2.36
N ASN A 64 11.98 12.98 2.69
CA ASN A 64 12.51 13.05 4.04
C ASN A 64 11.53 13.69 5.03
N SER A 65 10.69 14.63 4.58
CA SER A 65 9.66 15.25 5.42
C SER A 65 8.59 14.22 5.80
N ASN A 66 8.15 13.40 4.85
CA ASN A 66 7.20 12.32 5.11
C ASN A 66 7.79 11.29 6.08
N THR A 67 9.06 10.91 5.88
CA THR A 67 9.77 9.99 6.78
C THR A 67 9.87 10.56 8.20
N ALA A 68 10.29 11.82 8.35
CA ALA A 68 10.39 12.46 9.67
C ALA A 68 9.03 12.56 10.36
N THR A 69 7.98 12.93 9.61
CA THR A 69 6.60 13.01 10.12
C THR A 69 6.10 11.65 10.58
N PHE A 70 6.33 10.60 9.79
CA PHE A 70 5.95 9.23 10.15
C PHE A 70 6.69 8.76 11.41
N LEU A 71 8.01 9.00 11.50
CA LEU A 71 8.80 8.68 12.69
C LEU A 71 8.29 9.42 13.93
N GLY A 72 7.89 10.69 13.80
CA GLY A 72 7.24 11.45 14.88
C GLY A 72 5.99 10.75 15.41
N LYS A 73 5.06 10.40 14.50
CA LYS A 73 3.83 9.68 14.85
C LYS A 73 4.10 8.33 15.52
N MET A 74 5.10 7.58 15.04
CA MET A 74 5.50 6.32 15.66
C MET A 74 6.02 6.51 17.10
N LYS A 75 6.86 7.51 17.33
CA LYS A 75 7.37 7.83 18.68
C LYS A 75 6.24 8.20 19.63
N GLU A 76 5.27 8.98 19.15
CA GLU A 76 4.06 9.32 19.91
C GLU A 76 3.22 8.09 20.23
N THR A 77 3.02 7.20 19.26
CA THR A 77 2.16 6.01 19.43
C THR A 77 2.78 4.98 20.37
N LEU A 78 4.09 4.76 20.30
CA LEU A 78 4.77 3.71 21.05
C LEU A 78 5.13 4.11 22.48
N HIS A 79 5.14 5.40 22.81
CA HIS A 79 5.43 5.95 24.14
C HIS A 79 6.72 5.42 24.83
N LEU A 80 7.70 4.95 24.05
CA LEU A 80 8.94 4.39 24.60
C LEU A 80 9.79 5.48 25.26
N LYS A 81 10.22 5.25 26.51
CA LYS A 81 11.03 6.20 27.29
C LYS A 81 12.31 6.62 26.57
N ASN A 82 12.98 5.67 25.92
CA ASN A 82 14.23 5.90 25.20
C ASN A 82 14.10 6.94 24.06
N PHE A 83 12.91 7.11 23.46
CA PHE A 83 12.68 8.14 22.45
C PHE A 83 12.49 9.55 23.04
N LYS A 84 12.05 9.65 24.30
CA LYS A 84 11.91 10.93 25.01
C LYS A 84 13.23 11.38 25.62
N GLU A 85 14.01 10.45 26.12
CA GLU A 85 15.20 10.72 26.92
C GLU A 85 16.49 10.87 26.08
N ASN A 86 16.42 10.73 24.75
CA ASN A 86 17.59 10.70 23.85
C ASN A 86 18.73 9.84 24.43
N PHE A 87 18.36 8.69 24.99
CA PHE A 87 19.29 7.88 25.77
C PHE A 87 20.38 7.29 24.85
N ILE A 88 21.63 7.68 25.10
CA ILE A 88 22.82 7.12 24.46
C ILE A 88 23.71 6.62 25.59
N ALA A 89 23.79 5.29 25.77
CA ALA A 89 24.50 4.67 26.88
C ALA A 89 26.01 4.96 26.89
N TYR A 90 26.60 5.08 25.70
CA TYR A 90 28.00 5.47 25.51
C TYR A 90 28.14 6.10 24.14
N LYS A 91 28.86 7.22 24.05
CA LYS A 91 29.22 7.89 22.80
C LYS A 91 30.73 8.14 22.86
N TRP A 92 31.44 7.62 21.86
CA TRP A 92 32.88 7.84 21.69
C TRP A 92 33.18 9.33 21.52
#